data_AF-A0A381UYJ5-F1
#
_entry.id   AF-A0A381UYJ5-F1
#
_cell.length_a   1.000
_cell.length_b   1.000
_cell.length_c   1.000
_cell.angle_alpha   90.00
_cell.angle_beta   90.00
_cell.angle_gamma   90.00
#
_symmetry.space_group_name_H-M   'P 1'
#
loop_
_entity.id
_entity.type
_entity.pdbx_description
1 polymer ?
#
loop_
_entity_poly.entity_id
_entity_poly.type
_entity_poly.pdbx_seq_one_letter_code
_entity_poly.pdbx_strand_id
1 'polypeptide(L)'
;MELDFLEELYESRMTRNHTDQRQLTYTDCCERLYLSLLILDVLRKFPSFVPVAKGYAKKTVTGQNYKHFRIHATDLYNLIHFVTGDEEALGKLKDPASALKLRQRTRLPLMGLNGYLHNVSTPSAELFIRIEGALHINNSDYKTIRRQLTNFNSASTLDKKRIVTKLLFASRAKLRNSDLIPHLEELAAQKDLETGQVKDTEPTVSTPDILPTTNKDLMYYRYVVGPRNLVGTKKFLDMAKQGKSVPSPFIQAYLPAVKMLDDIVKAGPGYITMLRALQKRALMNRK
;
A
#
# COMPACT_ATOMS: atom_id res chain seq x y z
N MET A 1 33.69 -6.38 -7.50
CA MET A 1 32.69 -7.35 -7.03
C MET A 1 31.61 -6.54 -6.34
N GLU A 2 30.78 -5.91 -7.16
CA GLU A 2 29.68 -5.03 -6.79
C GLU A 2 28.49 -5.51 -7.62
N LEU A 3 27.28 -5.47 -7.05
CA LEU A 3 25.97 -5.82 -7.65
C LEU A 3 25.42 -7.23 -7.34
N ASP A 4 25.51 -7.69 -6.10
CA ASP A 4 24.62 -8.77 -5.59
C ASP A 4 23.59 -8.26 -4.56
N PHE A 5 23.53 -6.93 -4.33
CA PHE A 5 22.56 -6.29 -3.41
C PHE A 5 21.26 -5.86 -4.12
N LEU A 6 20.94 -6.49 -5.25
CA LEU A 6 19.60 -6.47 -5.83
C LEU A 6 18.86 -7.76 -5.42
N GLU A 7 18.86 -8.06 -4.12
CA GLU A 7 17.91 -9.02 -3.57
C GLU A 7 16.51 -8.53 -3.92
N GLU A 8 15.89 -9.22 -4.87
CA GLU A 8 14.56 -9.00 -5.37
C GLU A 8 13.55 -8.82 -4.22
N LEU A 9 13.21 -7.54 -3.97
CA LEU A 9 12.33 -6.99 -2.93
C LEU A 9 10.85 -7.39 -3.09
N TYR A 10 10.60 -8.65 -3.37
CA TYR A 10 9.29 -9.25 -3.52
C TYR A 10 8.95 -10.14 -2.31
N GLU A 11 9.26 -9.67 -1.11
CA GLU A 11 8.85 -10.34 0.13
C GLU A 11 7.62 -9.65 0.69
N SER A 12 6.70 -10.44 1.25
CA SER A 12 5.48 -9.93 1.86
C SER A 12 5.82 -8.95 2.96
N ARG A 13 5.25 -7.75 2.85
CA ARG A 13 5.42 -6.68 3.83
C ARG A 13 4.11 -6.44 4.59
N MET A 14 2.99 -6.53 3.87
CA MET A 14 1.67 -6.25 4.41
C MET A 14 1.08 -7.42 5.22
N THR A 15 1.39 -8.66 4.83
CA THR A 15 0.87 -9.86 5.52
C THR A 15 1.88 -10.52 6.44
N ARG A 16 3.06 -9.91 6.64
CA ARG A 16 4.24 -10.56 7.20
C ARG A 16 4.05 -11.00 8.66
N ASN A 17 3.48 -10.13 9.49
CA ASN A 17 3.36 -10.36 10.92
C ASN A 17 1.90 -10.68 11.30
N HIS A 18 1.74 -11.48 12.34
CA HIS A 18 0.43 -11.87 12.86
C HIS A 18 -0.45 -10.67 13.30
N THR A 19 0.18 -9.59 13.79
CA THR A 19 -0.54 -8.34 14.12
C THR A 19 -1.19 -7.72 12.89
N ASP A 20 -0.52 -7.74 11.74
CA ASP A 20 -1.03 -7.16 10.50
C ASP A 20 -2.13 -8.05 9.91
N GLN A 21 -1.96 -9.37 9.99
CA GLN A 21 -2.99 -10.36 9.58
C GLN A 21 -4.31 -10.16 10.37
N ARG A 22 -4.22 -9.94 11.68
CA ARG A 22 -5.39 -9.71 12.56
C ARG A 22 -6.13 -8.40 12.29
N GLN A 23 -5.57 -7.50 11.48
CA GLN A 23 -6.25 -6.28 11.06
C GLN A 23 -7.03 -6.46 9.76
N LEU A 24 -6.73 -7.52 8.99
CA LEU A 24 -7.36 -7.79 7.70
C LEU A 24 -8.71 -8.48 7.88
N THR A 25 -9.75 -7.91 7.30
CA THR A 25 -11.00 -8.64 7.05
C THR A 25 -10.87 -9.48 5.77
N TYR A 26 -11.76 -10.46 5.59
CA TYR A 26 -11.80 -11.24 4.35
C TYR A 26 -12.06 -10.37 3.11
N THR A 27 -12.91 -9.35 3.26
CA THR A 27 -13.18 -8.36 2.21
C THR A 27 -11.93 -7.54 1.89
N ASP A 28 -11.14 -7.14 2.89
CA ASP A 28 -9.86 -6.47 2.64
C ASP A 28 -8.92 -7.37 1.84
N CYS A 29 -8.85 -8.67 2.17
CA CYS A 29 -8.03 -9.62 1.39
C CYS A 29 -8.48 -9.67 -0.08
N CYS A 30 -9.78 -9.72 -0.33
CA CYS A 30 -10.35 -9.75 -1.68
C CYS A 30 -10.05 -8.45 -2.47
N GLU A 31 -10.27 -7.29 -1.86
CA GLU A 31 -10.00 -5.99 -2.48
C GLU A 31 -8.52 -5.80 -2.78
N ARG A 32 -7.65 -6.11 -1.81
CA ARG A 32 -6.20 -5.97 -1.95
C ARG A 32 -5.63 -6.92 -3.00
N LEU A 33 -6.12 -8.17 -3.05
CA LEU A 33 -5.76 -9.12 -4.12
C LEU A 33 -6.12 -8.53 -5.48
N TYR A 34 -7.35 -8.03 -5.63
CA TYR A 34 -7.82 -7.47 -6.89
C TYR A 34 -7.02 -6.24 -7.33
N LEU A 35 -6.74 -5.30 -6.41
CA LEU A 35 -5.90 -4.13 -6.69
C LEU A 35 -4.49 -4.54 -7.11
N SER A 36 -3.87 -5.51 -6.44
CA SER A 36 -2.56 -6.04 -6.84
C SER A 36 -2.56 -6.58 -8.28
N LEU A 37 -3.64 -7.24 -8.73
CA LEU A 37 -3.77 -7.68 -10.12
C LEU A 37 -3.92 -6.51 -11.10
N LEU A 38 -4.64 -5.45 -10.73
CA LEU A 38 -4.74 -4.24 -11.56
C LEU A 38 -3.39 -3.52 -11.68
N ILE A 39 -2.58 -3.50 -10.61
CA ILE A 39 -1.20 -2.98 -10.63
C ILE A 39 -0.36 -3.79 -11.62
N LEU A 40 -0.39 -5.12 -11.54
CA LEU A 40 0.35 -5.98 -12.47
C LEU A 40 -0.10 -5.76 -13.92
N ASP A 41 -1.41 -5.58 -14.17
CA ASP A 41 -1.91 -5.27 -15.50
C ASP A 41 -1.41 -3.92 -16.02
N VAL A 42 -1.30 -2.90 -15.17
CA VAL A 42 -0.71 -1.61 -15.55
C VAL A 42 0.78 -1.74 -15.85
N LEU A 43 1.56 -2.32 -14.93
CA LEU A 43 3.02 -2.41 -15.05
C LEU A 43 3.45 -3.08 -16.36
N ARG A 44 2.80 -4.19 -16.74
CA ARG A 44 3.14 -4.91 -17.98
C ARG A 44 2.87 -4.12 -19.26
N LYS A 45 2.06 -3.05 -19.23
CA LYS A 45 1.77 -2.22 -20.41
C LYS A 45 2.92 -1.27 -20.74
N PHE A 46 3.88 -1.12 -19.83
CA PHE A 46 5.06 -0.28 -20.02
C PHE A 46 6.30 -1.16 -20.21
N PRO A 47 6.98 -1.11 -21.37
CA PRO A 47 8.13 -1.98 -21.65
C PRO A 47 9.21 -1.98 -20.55
N SER A 48 9.48 -0.82 -19.93
CA SER A 48 10.45 -0.69 -18.85
C SER A 48 10.06 -1.40 -17.55
N PHE A 49 8.77 -1.70 -17.34
CA PHE A 49 8.25 -2.36 -16.14
C PHE A 49 7.79 -3.80 -16.38
N VAL A 50 7.88 -4.31 -17.62
CA VAL A 50 7.59 -5.72 -17.94
C VAL A 50 8.44 -6.69 -17.10
N PRO A 51 9.77 -6.48 -16.93
CA PRO A 51 10.58 -7.37 -16.10
C PRO A 51 10.11 -7.42 -14.64
N VAL A 52 9.73 -6.26 -14.09
CA VAL A 52 9.20 -6.15 -12.71
C VAL A 52 7.90 -6.94 -12.58
N ALA A 53 6.93 -6.72 -13.48
CA ALA A 53 5.66 -7.42 -13.45
C ALA A 53 5.82 -8.94 -13.59
N LYS A 54 6.70 -9.39 -14.50
CA LYS A 54 7.02 -10.82 -14.70
C LYS A 54 7.73 -11.43 -13.50
N GLY A 55 8.73 -10.76 -12.94
CA GLY A 55 9.47 -11.22 -11.76
C GLY A 55 8.54 -11.41 -10.57
N TYR A 56 7.71 -10.40 -10.29
CA TYR A 56 6.72 -10.44 -9.21
C TYR A 56 5.72 -11.60 -9.39
N ALA A 57 5.13 -11.72 -10.59
CA ALA A 57 4.12 -12.74 -10.86
C ALA A 57 4.71 -14.16 -10.79
N LYS A 58 5.93 -14.36 -11.31
CA LYS A 58 6.67 -15.62 -11.19
C LYS A 58 6.89 -15.99 -9.72
N LYS A 59 7.37 -15.06 -8.89
CA LYS A 59 7.55 -15.32 -7.45
C LYS A 59 6.22 -15.64 -6.75
N THR A 60 5.14 -14.99 -7.17
CA THR A 60 3.77 -15.25 -6.67
C THR A 60 3.28 -16.66 -6.98
N VAL A 61 3.63 -17.28 -8.12
CA VAL A 61 3.16 -18.64 -8.46
C VAL A 61 4.13 -19.75 -8.05
N THR A 62 5.30 -19.42 -7.50
CA THR A 62 6.35 -20.40 -7.17
C THR A 62 5.98 -21.32 -5.98
N GLY A 63 4.86 -21.08 -5.29
CA GLY A 63 4.44 -21.88 -4.14
C GLY A 63 3.52 -23.07 -4.45
N GLN A 64 3.37 -23.98 -3.47
CA GLN A 64 2.50 -25.17 -3.58
C GLN A 64 1.00 -24.79 -3.54
N ASN A 65 0.46 -24.25 -4.63
CA ASN A 65 -0.97 -23.95 -4.81
C ASN A 65 -1.60 -23.14 -3.66
N TYR A 66 -0.86 -22.17 -3.09
CA TYR A 66 -1.33 -21.28 -2.03
C TYR A 66 -1.85 -21.99 -0.75
N LYS A 67 -1.42 -23.24 -0.49
CA LYS A 67 -1.89 -24.01 0.67
C LYS A 67 -1.40 -23.48 2.02
N HIS A 68 -0.21 -22.88 2.04
CA HIS A 68 0.43 -22.44 3.28
C HIS A 68 0.82 -20.99 3.19
N PHE A 69 0.63 -20.25 4.28
CA PHE A 69 1.20 -18.92 4.45
C PHE A 69 2.74 -18.97 4.34
N ARG A 70 3.34 -17.98 3.68
CA ARG A 70 4.79 -17.90 3.49
C ARG A 70 5.28 -16.47 3.74
N ILE A 71 6.16 -16.31 4.73
CA ILE A 71 6.75 -15.02 5.09
C ILE A 71 7.53 -14.42 3.91
N HIS A 72 8.30 -15.25 3.19
CA HIS A 72 9.15 -14.82 2.07
C HIS A 72 8.44 -14.81 0.70
N ALA A 73 7.16 -15.17 0.65
CA ALA A 73 6.37 -15.05 -0.58
C ALA A 73 5.87 -13.61 -0.75
N THR A 74 5.31 -13.30 -1.91
CA THR A 74 4.73 -11.97 -2.18
C THR A 74 3.46 -11.72 -1.36
N ASP A 75 3.08 -10.46 -1.18
CA ASP A 75 1.79 -10.11 -0.58
C ASP A 75 0.64 -10.71 -1.40
N LEU A 76 0.74 -10.70 -2.74
CA LEU A 76 -0.26 -11.34 -3.60
C LEU A 76 -0.40 -12.85 -3.33
N TYR A 77 0.69 -13.58 -3.11
CA TYR A 77 0.63 -15.01 -2.76
C TYR A 77 -0.15 -15.24 -1.47
N ASN A 78 0.17 -14.47 -0.43
CA ASN A 78 -0.45 -14.61 0.88
C ASN A 78 -1.93 -14.16 0.85
N LEU A 79 -2.27 -13.15 0.05
CA LEU A 79 -3.66 -12.76 -0.18
C LEU A 79 -4.45 -13.87 -0.87
N ILE A 80 -3.88 -14.53 -1.89
CA ILE A 80 -4.52 -15.69 -2.52
C ILE A 80 -4.68 -16.82 -1.49
N HIS A 81 -3.66 -17.09 -0.67
CA HIS A 81 -3.74 -18.07 0.43
C HIS A 81 -4.93 -17.79 1.36
N PHE A 82 -5.13 -16.56 1.81
CA PHE A 82 -6.29 -16.23 2.65
C PHE A 82 -7.63 -16.33 1.90
N VAL A 83 -7.68 -15.87 0.65
CA VAL A 83 -8.92 -15.90 -0.15
C VAL A 83 -9.35 -17.32 -0.49
N THR A 84 -8.41 -18.24 -0.72
CA THR A 84 -8.69 -19.65 -1.05
C THR A 84 -8.50 -20.61 0.11
N GLY A 85 -8.03 -20.13 1.25
CA GLY A 85 -7.66 -20.92 2.40
C GLY A 85 -8.84 -21.61 3.09
N ASP A 86 -8.47 -22.51 3.99
CA ASP A 86 -9.34 -23.26 4.89
C ASP A 86 -9.56 -22.50 6.22
N GLU A 87 -10.22 -23.14 7.17
CA GLU A 87 -10.54 -22.54 8.46
C GLU A 87 -9.29 -22.12 9.25
N GLU A 88 -8.19 -22.84 9.13
CA GLU A 88 -6.92 -22.47 9.79
C GLU A 88 -6.36 -21.16 9.20
N ALA A 89 -6.38 -21.02 7.87
CA ALA A 89 -5.95 -19.79 7.21
C ALA A 89 -6.84 -18.59 7.62
N LEU A 90 -8.16 -18.79 7.66
CA LEU A 90 -9.12 -17.74 8.00
C LEU A 90 -9.13 -17.39 9.49
N GLY A 91 -8.74 -18.32 10.36
CA GLY A 91 -8.58 -18.11 11.80
C GLY A 91 -7.54 -17.04 12.16
N LYS A 92 -6.66 -16.68 11.21
CA LYS A 92 -5.62 -15.66 11.38
C LYS A 92 -6.11 -14.23 11.07
N LEU A 93 -7.30 -14.10 10.48
CA LEU A 93 -7.90 -12.81 10.10
C LEU A 93 -8.66 -12.16 11.25
N LYS A 94 -9.06 -10.89 11.07
CA LYS A 94 -9.75 -10.07 12.07
C LYS A 94 -11.07 -10.69 12.59
N ASP A 95 -11.87 -11.25 11.68
CA ASP A 95 -13.16 -11.86 11.97
C ASP A 95 -13.28 -13.21 11.22
N PRO A 96 -12.83 -14.31 11.85
CA PRO A 96 -12.85 -15.64 11.22
C PRO A 96 -14.27 -16.13 10.87
N ALA A 97 -15.26 -15.82 11.70
CA ALA A 97 -16.64 -16.30 11.50
C ALA A 97 -17.28 -15.65 10.28
N SER A 98 -17.11 -14.34 10.11
CA SER A 98 -17.53 -13.64 8.89
C SER A 98 -16.71 -14.08 7.67
N ALA A 99 -15.39 -14.27 7.84
CA ALA A 99 -14.52 -14.74 6.78
C ALA A 99 -14.93 -16.10 6.22
N LEU A 100 -15.27 -17.07 7.07
CA LEU A 100 -15.76 -18.39 6.67
C LEU A 100 -17.04 -18.30 5.83
N LYS A 101 -18.01 -17.49 6.26
CA LYS A 101 -19.27 -17.29 5.52
C LYS A 101 -19.03 -16.69 4.14
N LEU A 102 -18.14 -15.71 4.04
CA LEU A 102 -17.81 -15.07 2.76
C LEU A 102 -16.99 -16.02 1.87
N ARG A 103 -16.02 -16.74 2.43
CA ARG A 103 -15.22 -17.76 1.74
C ARG A 103 -16.07 -18.82 1.06
N GLN A 104 -17.16 -19.27 1.71
CA GLN A 104 -18.10 -20.23 1.12
C GLN A 104 -18.74 -19.72 -0.17
N ARG A 105 -18.91 -18.40 -0.31
CA ARG A 105 -19.48 -17.73 -1.50
C ARG A 105 -18.42 -17.31 -2.52
N THR A 106 -17.15 -17.37 -2.16
CA THR A 106 -16.03 -17.01 -3.04
C THR A 106 -15.48 -18.24 -3.76
N ARG A 107 -15.37 -18.16 -5.09
CA ARG A 107 -14.76 -19.19 -5.95
C ARG A 107 -13.81 -18.54 -6.93
N LEU A 108 -12.59 -18.28 -6.47
CA LEU A 108 -11.55 -17.66 -7.30
C LEU A 108 -11.13 -18.62 -8.44
N PRO A 109 -11.12 -18.18 -9.72
CA PRO A 109 -10.71 -19.02 -10.84
C PRO A 109 -9.18 -19.20 -10.88
N LEU A 110 -8.65 -20.01 -9.95
CA LEU A 110 -7.21 -20.20 -9.75
C LEU A 110 -6.45 -20.61 -11.00
N MET A 111 -7.01 -21.50 -11.83
CA MET A 111 -6.34 -21.94 -13.05
C MET A 111 -6.13 -20.77 -14.04
N GLY A 112 -7.16 -19.95 -14.24
CA GLY A 112 -7.06 -18.77 -15.10
C GLY A 112 -6.13 -17.71 -14.53
N LEU A 113 -6.18 -17.51 -13.21
CA LEU A 113 -5.28 -16.59 -12.50
C LEU A 113 -3.81 -17.04 -12.62
N ASN A 114 -3.52 -18.32 -12.38
CA ASN A 114 -2.18 -18.87 -12.50
C ASN A 114 -1.67 -18.81 -13.94
N GLY A 115 -2.52 -19.09 -14.93
CA GLY A 115 -2.18 -18.94 -16.35
C GLY A 115 -1.80 -17.50 -16.70
N TYR A 116 -2.52 -16.52 -16.15
CA TYR A 116 -2.15 -15.10 -16.26
C TYR A 116 -0.82 -14.80 -15.57
N LEU A 117 -0.63 -15.21 -14.32
CA LEU A 117 0.57 -14.89 -13.54
C LEU A 117 1.85 -15.57 -14.09
N HIS A 118 1.75 -16.78 -14.64
CA HIS A 118 2.89 -17.45 -15.27
C HIS A 118 3.41 -16.73 -16.50
N ASN A 119 2.50 -16.15 -17.30
CA ASN A 119 2.86 -15.54 -18.57
C ASN A 119 2.95 -14.01 -18.49
N VAL A 120 2.35 -13.41 -17.46
CA VAL A 120 1.99 -11.99 -17.37
C VAL A 120 1.51 -11.49 -18.73
N SER A 121 0.69 -12.33 -19.36
CA SER A 121 0.17 -12.08 -20.70
C SER A 121 -0.87 -10.99 -20.64
N THR A 122 -1.31 -10.49 -21.79
CA THR A 122 -2.52 -9.68 -21.83
C THR A 122 -3.66 -10.51 -21.25
N PRO A 123 -4.23 -10.13 -20.09
CA PRO A 123 -5.34 -10.87 -19.53
C PRO A 123 -6.52 -10.71 -20.46
N SER A 124 -7.29 -11.78 -20.66
CA SER A 124 -8.59 -11.63 -21.27
C SER A 124 -9.43 -10.70 -20.38
N ALA A 125 -10.10 -9.73 -20.98
CA ALA A 125 -11.01 -8.85 -20.23
C ALA A 125 -12.02 -9.67 -19.40
N GLU A 126 -12.42 -10.83 -19.94
CA GLU A 126 -13.26 -11.81 -19.29
C GLU A 126 -12.66 -12.39 -18.00
N LEU A 127 -11.36 -12.69 -17.95
CA LEU A 127 -10.71 -13.21 -16.74
C LEU A 127 -10.85 -12.22 -15.59
N PHE A 128 -10.54 -10.94 -15.83
CA PHE A 128 -10.61 -9.91 -14.78
C PHE A 128 -12.06 -9.62 -14.36
N ILE A 129 -13.04 -9.79 -15.25
CA ILE A 129 -14.47 -9.72 -14.90
C ILE A 129 -14.86 -10.91 -14.00
N ARG A 130 -14.44 -12.13 -14.35
CA ARG A 130 -14.69 -13.33 -13.54
C ARG A 130 -14.04 -13.22 -12.16
N ILE A 131 -12.82 -12.72 -12.07
CA ILE A 131 -12.13 -12.46 -10.79
C ILE A 131 -12.86 -11.36 -9.99
N GLU A 132 -13.24 -10.24 -10.62
CA GLU A 132 -14.01 -9.16 -9.98
C GLU A 132 -15.30 -9.68 -9.33
N GLY A 133 -16.06 -10.51 -10.07
CA GLY A 133 -17.28 -11.13 -9.57
C GLY A 133 -17.01 -12.17 -8.48
N ALA A 134 -16.02 -13.04 -8.67
CA ALA A 134 -15.67 -14.08 -7.71
C ALA A 134 -15.24 -13.51 -6.34
N LEU A 135 -14.57 -12.35 -6.36
CA LEU A 135 -14.10 -11.63 -5.18
C LEU A 135 -15.15 -10.68 -4.58
N HIS A 136 -16.35 -10.60 -5.18
CA HIS A 136 -17.44 -9.72 -4.74
C HIS A 136 -17.01 -8.25 -4.61
N ILE A 137 -16.22 -7.76 -5.58
CA ILE A 137 -15.75 -6.37 -5.58
C ILE A 137 -16.95 -5.44 -5.80
N ASN A 138 -17.23 -4.58 -4.81
CA ASN A 138 -18.36 -3.65 -4.86
C ASN A 138 -17.95 -2.22 -5.19
N ASN A 139 -16.69 -1.85 -4.95
CA ASN A 139 -16.18 -0.51 -5.21
C ASN A 139 -16.27 -0.17 -6.72
N SER A 140 -17.08 0.84 -7.06
CA SER A 140 -17.31 1.28 -8.44
C SER A 140 -16.06 1.85 -9.11
N ASP A 141 -15.14 2.44 -8.36
CA ASP A 141 -13.88 2.95 -8.89
C ASP A 141 -12.97 1.81 -9.34
N TYR A 142 -12.90 0.70 -8.61
CA TYR A 142 -12.07 -0.46 -8.99
C TYR A 142 -12.58 -1.10 -10.29
N LYS A 143 -13.92 -1.21 -10.41
CA LYS A 143 -14.55 -1.67 -11.66
C LYS A 143 -14.25 -0.73 -12.82
N THR A 144 -14.27 0.58 -12.57
CA THR A 144 -13.96 1.60 -13.57
C THR A 144 -12.51 1.52 -14.02
N ILE A 145 -11.57 1.39 -13.08
CA ILE A 145 -10.15 1.19 -13.37
C ILE A 145 -9.98 -0.03 -14.27
N ARG A 146 -10.53 -1.20 -13.91
CA ARG A 146 -10.43 -2.42 -14.76
C ARG A 146 -10.91 -2.16 -16.19
N ARG A 147 -12.12 -1.58 -16.35
CA ARG A 147 -12.69 -1.31 -17.68
C ARG A 147 -11.77 -0.41 -18.50
N GLN A 148 -11.24 0.65 -17.90
CA GLN A 148 -10.36 1.58 -18.59
C GLN A 148 -8.97 0.98 -18.89
N LEU A 149 -8.46 0.09 -18.03
CA LEU A 149 -7.21 -0.63 -18.27
C LEU A 149 -7.26 -1.58 -19.46
N THR A 150 -8.45 -2.11 -19.77
CA THR A 150 -8.64 -2.98 -20.95
C THR A 150 -8.32 -2.21 -22.25
N ASN A 151 -8.71 -0.93 -22.32
CA ASN A 151 -8.49 -0.06 -23.48
C ASN A 151 -7.32 0.92 -23.28
N PHE A 152 -6.38 0.60 -22.39
CA PHE A 152 -5.34 1.54 -21.97
C PHE A 152 -4.42 1.99 -23.10
N ASN A 153 -4.07 1.08 -24.02
CA ASN A 153 -3.11 1.40 -25.09
C ASN A 153 -3.64 2.47 -26.04
N SER A 154 -4.93 2.41 -26.37
CA SER A 154 -5.63 3.37 -27.23
C SER A 154 -6.16 4.60 -26.49
N ALA A 155 -6.04 4.66 -25.16
CA ALA A 155 -6.49 5.80 -24.38
C ALA A 155 -5.61 7.04 -24.57
N SER A 156 -6.22 8.22 -24.43
CA SER A 156 -5.53 9.51 -24.46
C SER A 156 -4.51 9.63 -23.32
N THR A 157 -3.49 10.49 -23.46
CA THR A 157 -2.52 10.73 -22.39
C THR A 157 -3.20 11.19 -21.11
N LEU A 158 -4.22 12.05 -21.21
CA LEU A 158 -4.97 12.53 -20.05
C LEU A 158 -5.73 11.39 -19.36
N ASP A 159 -6.36 10.51 -20.12
CA ASP A 159 -7.09 9.37 -19.55
C ASP A 159 -6.12 8.39 -18.89
N LYS A 160 -4.96 8.11 -19.49
CA LYS A 160 -3.89 7.31 -18.88
C LYS A 160 -3.49 7.89 -17.53
N LYS A 161 -3.26 9.21 -17.44
CA LYS A 161 -2.96 9.90 -16.17
C LYS A 161 -4.09 9.73 -15.15
N ARG A 162 -5.35 9.94 -15.57
CA ARG A 162 -6.51 9.81 -14.68
C ARG A 162 -6.66 8.40 -14.12
N ILE A 163 -6.50 7.37 -14.96
CA ILE A 163 -6.64 5.97 -14.57
C ILE A 163 -5.55 5.59 -13.56
N VAL A 164 -4.28 5.93 -13.86
CA VAL A 164 -3.16 5.61 -12.97
C VAL A 164 -3.26 6.38 -11.66
N THR A 165 -3.69 7.63 -11.69
CA THR A 165 -3.94 8.42 -10.47
C THR A 165 -5.03 7.78 -9.60
N LYS A 166 -6.15 7.33 -10.18
CA LYS A 166 -7.19 6.60 -9.43
C LYS A 166 -6.64 5.31 -8.81
N LEU A 167 -5.85 4.55 -9.56
CA LEU A 167 -5.21 3.34 -9.06
C LEU A 167 -4.22 3.65 -7.94
N LEU A 168 -3.47 4.75 -8.03
CA LEU A 168 -2.56 5.21 -6.97
C LEU A 168 -3.32 5.56 -5.69
N PHE A 169 -4.45 6.28 -5.77
CA PHE A 169 -5.27 6.57 -4.58
C PHE A 169 -5.78 5.30 -3.92
N ALA A 170 -6.39 4.40 -4.70
CA ALA A 170 -6.83 3.09 -4.23
C ALA A 170 -5.71 2.28 -3.58
N SER A 171 -4.54 2.25 -4.23
CA SER A 171 -3.37 1.53 -3.75
C SER A 171 -2.84 2.17 -2.46
N ARG A 172 -2.62 3.48 -2.41
CA ARG A 172 -2.14 4.17 -1.20
C ARG A 172 -3.08 3.99 -0.01
N ALA A 173 -4.39 3.93 -0.23
CA ALA A 173 -5.38 3.71 0.81
C ALA A 173 -5.39 2.25 1.32
N LYS A 174 -5.34 1.26 0.42
CA LYS A 174 -5.57 -0.16 0.76
C LYS A 174 -4.33 -1.04 0.82
N LEU A 175 -3.28 -0.64 0.12
CA LEU A 175 -2.06 -1.41 -0.09
C LEU A 175 -0.82 -0.72 0.52
N ARG A 176 -0.96 0.28 1.42
CA ARG A 176 0.13 1.19 1.85
C ARG A 176 1.47 0.52 2.21
N ASN A 177 1.44 -0.71 2.74
CA ASN A 177 2.62 -1.49 3.10
C ASN A 177 2.86 -2.69 2.17
N SER A 178 2.27 -2.70 0.98
CA SER A 178 2.39 -3.77 0.00
C SER A 178 3.73 -3.69 -0.71
N ASP A 179 4.28 -4.85 -1.03
CA ASP A 179 5.44 -5.01 -1.89
C ASP A 179 5.26 -4.45 -3.32
N LEU A 180 4.02 -4.29 -3.81
CA LEU A 180 3.74 -3.78 -5.17
C LEU A 180 3.63 -2.25 -5.30
N ILE A 181 3.30 -1.53 -4.23
CA ILE A 181 3.09 -0.07 -4.31
C ILE A 181 4.31 0.67 -4.84
N PRO A 182 5.53 0.41 -4.34
CA PRO A 182 6.70 1.18 -4.78
C PRO A 182 6.90 1.13 -6.30
N HIS A 183 6.60 0.00 -6.92
CA HIS A 183 6.71 -0.16 -8.38
C HIS A 183 5.65 0.64 -9.14
N LEU A 184 4.43 0.74 -8.60
CA LEU A 184 3.39 1.59 -9.19
C LEU A 184 3.76 3.08 -9.07
N GLU A 185 4.26 3.50 -7.91
CA GLU A 185 4.70 4.88 -7.67
C GLU A 185 5.89 5.25 -8.55
N GLU A 186 6.85 4.34 -8.69
CA GLU A 186 8.00 4.50 -9.59
C GLU A 186 7.55 4.64 -11.06
N LEU A 187 6.63 3.79 -11.52
CA LEU A 187 6.05 3.90 -12.86
C LEU A 187 5.40 5.26 -13.06
N ALA A 188 4.58 5.69 -12.11
CA ALA A 188 3.85 6.94 -12.22
C ALA A 188 4.78 8.15 -12.24
N ALA A 189 5.85 8.13 -11.46
CA ALA A 189 6.88 9.16 -11.47
C ALA A 189 7.68 9.18 -12.79
N GLN A 190 8.17 8.02 -13.26
CA GLN A 190 8.98 7.94 -14.47
C GLN A 190 8.21 8.27 -15.76
N LYS A 191 6.91 8.01 -15.79
CA LYS A 191 6.05 8.21 -16.96
C LYS A 191 5.11 9.42 -16.84
N ASP A 192 5.27 10.22 -15.78
CA ASP A 192 4.44 11.40 -15.50
C ASP A 192 2.92 11.08 -15.57
N LEU A 193 2.51 10.04 -14.84
CA LEU A 193 1.14 9.50 -14.89
C LEU A 193 0.23 10.01 -13.75
N GLU A 194 0.67 10.99 -12.97
CA GLU A 194 -0.15 11.63 -11.93
C GLU A 194 -0.83 12.91 -12.44
N THR A 195 -2.03 13.19 -11.95
CA THR A 195 -2.74 14.44 -12.25
C THR A 195 -3.59 14.93 -11.08
N GLY A 196 -3.56 16.25 -10.82
CA GLY A 196 -4.42 16.88 -9.81
C GLY A 196 -5.91 16.97 -10.20
N GLN A 197 -6.29 16.52 -11.40
CA GLN A 197 -7.67 16.59 -11.87
C GLN A 197 -8.58 15.47 -11.33
N VAL A 198 -8.01 14.46 -10.69
CA VAL A 198 -8.78 13.36 -10.09
C VAL A 198 -9.00 13.66 -8.62
N LYS A 199 -10.26 13.66 -8.20
CA LYS A 199 -10.63 13.71 -6.78
C LYS A 199 -10.38 12.34 -6.14
N ASP A 200 -9.71 12.32 -4.99
CA ASP A 200 -9.58 11.13 -4.16
C ASP A 200 -10.94 10.80 -3.52
N THR A 201 -11.45 9.61 -3.82
CA THR A 201 -12.73 9.07 -3.35
C THR A 201 -12.55 7.96 -2.31
N GLU A 202 -11.30 7.56 -2.02
CA GLU A 202 -11.05 6.55 -1.02
C GLU A 202 -11.37 7.10 0.38
N PRO A 203 -11.95 6.27 1.27
CA PRO A 203 -12.13 6.68 2.65
C PRO A 203 -10.74 7.01 3.20
N THR A 204 -10.55 8.26 3.62
CA THR A 204 -9.36 8.64 4.37
C THR A 204 -9.32 7.71 5.57
N VAL A 205 -8.38 6.76 5.58
CA VAL A 205 -8.21 5.88 6.73
C VAL A 205 -8.07 6.82 7.92
N SER A 206 -9.00 6.72 8.86
CA SER A 206 -8.95 7.45 10.12
C SER A 206 -7.67 6.99 10.82
N THR A 207 -6.57 7.66 10.49
CA THR A 207 -5.46 7.83 11.38
C THR A 207 -6.09 8.24 12.72
N PRO A 208 -5.82 7.53 13.83
CA PRO A 208 -6.41 7.85 15.12
C PRO A 208 -6.31 9.35 15.33
N ASP A 209 -7.46 10.01 15.50
CA ASP A 209 -7.69 11.44 15.27
C ASP A 209 -6.39 12.23 15.26
N ILE A 210 -5.88 12.48 14.06
CA ILE A 210 -4.80 13.45 13.92
C ILE A 210 -5.47 14.79 14.15
N LEU A 211 -5.57 15.14 15.43
CA LEU A 211 -5.99 16.45 15.84
C LEU A 211 -5.13 17.46 15.06
N PRO A 212 -5.75 18.47 14.44
CA PRO A 212 -5.01 19.56 13.83
C PRO A 212 -4.00 20.08 14.85
N THR A 213 -2.82 20.46 14.39
CA THR A 213 -1.79 20.99 15.29
C THR A 213 -2.36 22.26 15.93
N THR A 214 -2.78 22.16 17.19
CA THR A 214 -3.48 23.25 17.87
C THR A 214 -2.48 24.36 18.13
N ASN A 215 -2.93 25.61 18.29
CA ASN A 215 -2.04 26.71 18.68
C ASN A 215 -1.27 26.40 19.97
N LYS A 216 -1.86 25.61 20.88
CA LYS A 216 -1.22 25.07 22.08
C LYS A 216 -0.07 24.10 21.75
N ASP A 217 -0.24 23.20 20.79
CA ASP A 217 0.81 22.26 20.36
C ASP A 217 1.98 23.01 19.72
N LEU A 218 1.69 24.04 18.93
CA LEU A 218 2.70 24.89 18.30
C LEU A 218 3.58 25.62 19.33
N MET A 219 3.02 25.97 20.50
CA MET A 219 3.83 26.53 21.59
C MET A 219 4.89 25.53 22.08
N TYR A 220 4.57 24.23 22.15
CA TYR A 220 5.55 23.22 22.52
C TYR A 220 6.55 22.95 21.41
N TYR A 221 6.11 22.96 20.15
CA TYR A 221 7.04 22.87 19.00
C TYR A 221 8.03 24.03 18.95
N ARG A 222 7.70 25.21 19.50
CA ARG A 222 8.63 26.35 19.61
C ARG A 222 9.93 25.99 20.30
N TYR A 223 9.89 25.13 21.32
CA TYR A 223 11.09 24.71 22.07
C TYR A 223 12.01 23.80 21.26
N VAL A 224 11.49 23.19 20.18
CA VAL A 224 12.25 22.26 19.34
C VAL A 224 12.70 22.93 18.05
N VAL A 225 11.78 23.56 17.31
CA VAL A 225 12.07 24.13 15.99
C VAL A 225 12.51 25.60 16.03
N GLY A 226 12.34 26.27 17.17
CA GLY A 226 12.57 27.70 17.33
C GLY A 226 11.40 28.57 16.85
N PRO A 227 11.33 29.84 17.31
CA PRO A 227 10.20 30.73 17.06
C PRO A 227 10.01 31.10 15.58
N ARG A 228 11.11 31.25 14.84
CA ARG A 228 11.08 31.64 13.41
C ARG A 228 10.47 30.57 12.50
N ASN A 229 10.54 29.30 12.91
CA ASN A 229 10.13 28.17 12.07
C ASN A 229 8.70 27.69 12.35
N LEU A 230 7.99 28.28 13.30
CA LEU A 230 6.68 27.81 13.77
C LEU A 230 5.64 27.69 12.66
N VAL A 231 5.53 28.70 11.80
CA VAL A 231 4.54 28.73 10.71
C VAL A 231 4.85 27.66 9.66
N GLY A 232 6.14 27.48 9.33
CA GLY A 232 6.58 26.45 8.40
C GLY A 232 6.40 25.04 8.97
N THR A 233 6.68 24.86 10.26
CA THR A 233 6.44 23.61 10.99
C THR A 233 4.96 23.25 11.05
N LYS A 234 4.06 24.22 11.26
CA LYS A 234 2.62 23.98 11.18
C LYS A 234 2.23 23.42 9.81
N LYS A 235 2.65 24.10 8.73
CA LYS A 235 2.36 23.66 7.36
C LYS A 235 2.98 22.30 7.04
N PHE A 236 4.21 22.06 7.48
CA PHE A 236 4.86 20.75 7.38
C PHE A 236 4.02 19.66 8.05
N LEU A 237 3.67 19.86 9.32
CA LEU A 237 2.90 18.89 10.10
C LEU A 237 1.53 18.66 9.46
N ASP A 238 0.80 19.70 9.09
CA ASP A 238 -0.54 19.57 8.51
C ASP A 238 -0.49 18.86 7.15
N MET A 239 0.48 19.16 6.28
CA MET A 239 0.64 18.50 4.98
C MET A 239 1.12 17.04 5.13
N ALA A 240 2.09 16.78 6.02
CA ALA A 240 2.58 15.44 6.30
C ALA A 240 1.50 14.55 6.93
N LYS A 241 0.72 15.10 7.87
CA LYS A 241 -0.45 14.46 8.48
C LYS A 241 -1.53 14.10 7.45
N GLN A 242 -1.68 14.92 6.42
CA GLN A 242 -2.59 14.69 5.29
C GLN A 242 -2.00 13.78 4.20
N GLY A 243 -0.78 13.26 4.38
CA GLY A 243 -0.11 12.43 3.38
C GLY A 243 0.25 13.16 2.08
N LYS A 244 0.29 14.50 2.09
CA LYS A 244 0.61 15.33 0.93
C LYS A 244 2.11 15.56 0.82
N SER A 245 2.61 15.69 -0.41
CA SER A 245 3.98 16.11 -0.70
C SER A 245 4.27 17.47 -0.07
N VAL A 246 5.36 17.57 0.70
CA VAL A 246 5.71 18.79 1.45
C VAL A 246 6.78 19.60 0.71
N PRO A 247 6.53 20.88 0.35
CA PRO A 247 7.52 21.76 -0.24
C PRO A 247 8.77 21.97 0.61
N SER A 248 9.93 22.12 -0.04
CA SER A 248 11.25 22.30 0.58
C SER A 248 11.31 23.37 1.68
N PRO A 249 10.71 24.57 1.54
CA PRO A 249 10.73 25.58 2.61
C PRO A 249 10.10 25.12 3.93
N PHE A 250 9.09 24.24 3.89
CA PHE A 250 8.44 23.71 5.10
C PHE A 250 9.23 22.55 5.70
N ILE A 251 9.92 21.76 4.87
CA ILE A 251 10.89 20.76 5.35
C ILE A 251 12.02 21.45 6.11
N GLN A 252 12.56 22.55 5.58
CA GLN A 252 13.62 23.33 6.23
C GLN A 252 13.18 23.89 7.59
N ALA A 253 11.92 24.34 7.70
CA ALA A 253 11.37 24.80 8.97
C ALA A 253 11.29 23.68 10.03
N TYR A 254 11.03 22.43 9.62
CA TYR A 254 10.98 21.28 10.54
C TYR A 254 12.34 20.64 10.82
N LEU A 255 13.36 20.95 10.01
CA LEU A 255 14.69 20.35 10.07
C LEU A 255 15.34 20.35 11.47
N PRO A 256 15.20 21.38 12.33
CA PRO A 256 15.78 21.33 13.67
C PRO A 256 15.22 20.17 14.54
N ALA A 257 13.94 19.82 14.37
CA ALA A 257 13.36 18.67 15.07
C ALA A 257 13.95 17.34 14.57
N VAL A 258 14.22 17.25 13.26
CA VAL A 258 14.87 16.09 12.66
C VAL A 258 16.30 15.96 13.17
N LYS A 259 17.06 17.07 13.25
CA LYS A 259 18.42 17.09 13.81
C LYS A 259 18.44 16.63 15.26
N MET A 260 17.52 17.12 16.09
CA MET A 260 17.42 16.68 17.48
C MET A 260 17.18 15.17 17.60
N LEU A 261 16.33 14.59 16.75
CA LEU A 261 16.13 13.14 16.72
C LEU A 261 17.39 12.41 16.23
N ASP A 262 18.04 12.92 15.19
CA ASP A 262 19.28 12.35 14.63
C ASP A 262 20.41 12.33 15.67
N ASP A 263 20.55 13.39 16.48
CA ASP A 263 21.52 13.46 17.59
C ASP A 263 21.23 12.38 18.65
N ILE A 264 19.96 12.14 19.00
CA ILE A 264 19.55 11.08 19.93
C ILE A 264 19.88 9.69 19.37
N VAL A 265 19.66 9.48 18.06
CA VAL A 265 19.98 8.21 17.40
C VAL A 265 21.49 7.98 17.39
N LYS A 266 22.27 9.01 17.06
CA LYS A 266 23.75 8.97 17.06
C LYS A 266 24.34 8.75 18.45
N ALA A 267 23.67 9.20 19.51
CA ALA A 267 24.07 8.95 20.89
C ALA A 267 23.95 7.47 21.31
N GLY A 268 23.25 6.64 20.53
CA GLY A 268 23.26 5.19 20.65
C GLY A 268 22.02 4.58 21.31
N PRO A 269 21.96 3.23 21.42
CA PRO A 269 20.74 2.49 21.75
C PRO A 269 20.09 2.86 23.07
N GLY A 270 20.87 3.25 24.09
CA GLY A 270 20.36 3.65 25.40
C GLY A 270 19.49 4.90 25.37
N TYR A 271 19.80 5.88 24.51
CA TYR A 271 18.99 7.08 24.35
C TYR A 271 17.71 6.79 23.58
N ILE A 272 17.76 5.85 22.62
CA ILE A 272 16.58 5.40 21.87
C ILE A 272 15.59 4.68 22.79
N THR A 273 16.06 3.82 23.70
CA THR A 273 15.17 3.14 24.65
C THR A 273 14.52 4.13 25.61
N MET A 274 15.24 5.14 26.08
CA MET A 274 14.69 6.24 26.88
C MET A 274 13.65 7.06 26.10
N LEU A 275 13.93 7.40 24.84
CA LEU A 275 13.00 8.12 23.98
C LEU A 275 11.71 7.33 23.75
N ARG A 276 11.81 6.03 23.47
CA ARG A 276 10.64 5.14 23.32
C ARG A 276 9.84 5.03 24.62
N ALA A 277 10.51 4.94 25.77
CA ALA A 277 9.84 4.92 27.07
C ALA A 277 9.10 6.24 27.36
N LEU A 278 9.73 7.38 27.04
CA LEU A 278 9.12 8.70 27.15
C LEU A 278 7.88 8.82 26.26
N GLN A 279 7.97 8.39 25.00
CA GLN A 279 6.84 8.36 24.07
C GLN A 279 5.69 7.51 24.62
N LYS A 280 5.98 6.30 25.12
CA LYS A 280 4.97 5.40 25.69
C LYS A 280 4.23 6.05 26.87
N ARG A 281 4.95 6.74 27.76
CA ARG A 281 4.37 7.50 28.88
C ARG A 281 3.50 8.66 28.39
N ALA A 282 3.96 9.42 27.39
CA ALA A 282 3.23 10.53 26.82
C ALA A 282 1.89 10.09 26.19
N LEU A 283 1.87 8.92 25.55
CA LEU A 283 0.64 8.33 24.98
C LEU A 283 -0.35 7.91 26.07
N MET A 284 0.12 7.38 27.20
CA MET A 284 -0.74 6.99 28.32
C MET A 284 -1.37 8.19 29.05
N ASN A 285 -0.73 9.35 29.02
CA ASN A 285 -1.21 10.58 29.66
C ASN A 285 -2.16 11.41 28.78
N ARG A 286 -2.34 11.07 27.50
CA ARG A 286 -3.41 11.63 26.66
C ARG A 286 -4.74 10.97 27.03
N LYS A 287 -5.34 11.42 28.12
CA LYS A 287 -6.77 11.20 28.44
C LYS A 287 -7.54 12.48 28.13
#